data_AF-A0A661Z975-F1
#
_entry.id   AF-A0A661Z975-F1
#
_cell.length_a   1.000
_cell.length_b   1.000
_cell.length_c   1.000
_cell.angle_alpha   90.00
_cell.angle_beta   90.00
_cell.angle_gamma   90.00
#
_symmetry.space_group_name_H-M   'P 1'
#
loop_
_entity.id
_entity.type
_entity.pdbx_description
1 polymer ?
#
loop_
_entity_poly.entity_id
_entity_poly.type
_entity_poly.pdbx_seq_one_letter_code
_entity_poly.pdbx_strand_id
1 'polypeptide(L)'
;MLAKWNPDKRYPEPSRKYGTDEIEIPEFLLDLPDIREALVPYYNALHRGDECVGSILQAIDDSDMRDNTLVIFLSDHGMGAPGA
;
A
#
# COMPACT_ATOMS: atom_id res chain seq x y z
N MET A 1 10.72 4.24 -4.73
CA MET A 1 11.01 3.61 -6.05
C MET A 1 9.74 2.89 -6.49
N LEU A 2 9.51 2.71 -7.79
CA LEU A 2 8.30 2.01 -8.28
C LEU A 2 8.42 0.49 -8.15
N ALA A 3 7.29 -0.20 -8.01
CA ALA A 3 7.24 -1.65 -7.94
C ALA A 3 7.68 -2.26 -9.27
N LYS A 4 8.60 -3.23 -9.23
CA LYS A 4 9.08 -3.93 -10.42
C LYS A 4 8.41 -5.30 -10.54
N TRP A 5 7.90 -5.59 -11.73
CA TRP A 5 7.38 -6.91 -12.06
C TRP A 5 8.49 -7.97 -11.97
N ASN A 6 8.17 -9.12 -11.36
CA ASN A 6 9.03 -10.29 -11.33
C ASN A 6 8.16 -11.54 -11.51
N PRO A 7 8.31 -12.30 -12.60
CA PRO A 7 7.47 -13.47 -12.89
C PRO A 7 7.67 -14.63 -11.91
N ASP A 8 8.80 -14.68 -11.20
CA ASP A 8 9.10 -15.74 -10.22
C ASP A 8 8.50 -15.45 -8.83
N LYS A 9 7.92 -14.26 -8.64
CA LYS A 9 7.33 -13.85 -7.36
C LYS A 9 5.85 -13.58 -7.52
N ARG A 10 5.08 -14.02 -6.51
CA ARG A 10 3.64 -13.76 -6.45
C ARG A 10 3.32 -12.27 -6.33
N TYR A 11 4.18 -11.50 -5.65
CA TYR A 11 4.02 -10.07 -5.45
C TYR A 11 5.36 -9.36 -5.66
N PRO A 12 5.36 -8.10 -6.13
CA PRO A 12 6.58 -7.30 -6.17
C PRO A 12 7.11 -7.07 -4.76
N GLU A 13 8.42 -7.05 -4.63
CA GLU A 13 9.07 -6.67 -3.36
C GLU A 13 8.93 -5.16 -3.16
N PRO A 14 8.49 -4.69 -1.96
CA PRO A 14 8.45 -3.28 -1.68
C PRO A 14 9.86 -2.71 -1.57
N SER A 15 10.07 -1.44 -1.95
CA SER A 15 11.40 -0.83 -1.87
C SER A 15 11.89 -0.60 -0.43
N ARG A 16 10.99 -0.65 0.55
CA ARG A 16 11.30 -0.58 1.98
C ARG A 16 10.28 -1.33 2.82
N LYS A 17 10.59 -1.50 4.10
CA LYS A 17 9.67 -1.98 5.13
C LYS A 17 9.56 -0.97 6.27
N TYR A 18 8.46 -1.00 6.99
CA TYR A 18 8.16 -0.14 8.15
C TYR A 18 8.56 -0.83 9.46
N GLY A 19 9.06 -0.03 10.40
CA GLY A 19 9.23 -0.39 11.81
C GLY A 19 8.01 -0.05 12.66
N THR A 20 7.96 -0.52 13.91
CA THR A 20 6.86 -0.26 14.86
C THR A 20 6.78 1.20 15.31
N ASP A 21 7.90 1.91 15.27
CA ASP A 21 8.06 3.33 15.55
C ASP A 21 7.53 4.23 14.42
N GLU A 22 7.26 3.66 13.25
CA GLU A 22 6.74 4.36 12.07
C GLU A 22 5.23 4.16 11.86
N ILE A 23 4.56 3.45 12.77
CA ILE A 23 3.13 3.13 12.66
C ILE A 23 2.30 4.21 13.34
N GLU A 24 1.39 4.82 12.57
CA GLU A 24 0.31 5.62 13.14
C GLU A 24 -0.84 4.71 13.55
N ILE A 25 -1.28 4.85 14.81
CA ILE A 25 -2.40 4.08 15.35
C ILE A 25 -3.70 4.81 15.01
N PRO A 26 -4.65 4.17 14.30
CA PRO A 26 -5.98 4.74 14.08
C PRO A 26 -6.69 5.03 15.40
N GLU A 27 -7.45 6.13 15.47
CA GLU A 27 -8.07 6.62 16.72
C GLU A 27 -9.02 5.63 17.40
N PHE A 28 -9.59 4.69 16.64
CA PHE A 28 -10.48 3.65 17.16
C PHE A 28 -9.72 2.45 17.76
N LEU A 29 -8.38 2.43 17.70
CA LEU A 29 -7.52 1.42 18.31
C LEU A 29 -6.74 1.99 19.49
N LEU A 30 -6.43 1.13 20.47
CA LEU A 30 -5.57 1.50 21.58
C LEU A 30 -4.11 1.55 21.12
N ASP A 31 -3.35 2.54 21.61
CA ASP A 31 -1.92 2.61 21.38
C ASP A 31 -1.17 1.68 22.33
N LEU A 32 -1.06 0.41 21.92
CA LEU A 32 -0.33 -0.64 22.64
C LEU A 32 0.78 -1.23 21.75
N PRO A 33 1.91 -1.68 22.33
CA PRO A 33 3.01 -2.28 21.57
C PRO A 33 2.56 -3.40 20.63
N ASP A 34 1.70 -4.30 21.11
CA ASP A 34 1.20 -5.44 20.33
C ASP A 34 0.33 -5.00 19.13
N ILE A 35 -0.42 -3.90 19.28
CA ILE A 35 -1.23 -3.33 18.19
C ILE A 35 -0.32 -2.69 17.14
N ARG A 36 0.74 -1.98 17.55
CA ARG A 36 1.74 -1.44 16.63
C ARG A 36 2.40 -2.55 15.82
N GLU A 37 2.82 -3.63 16.48
CA GLU A 37 3.41 -4.79 15.81
C GLU A 37 2.44 -5.45 14.82
N ALA A 38 1.17 -5.61 15.20
CA ALA A 38 0.14 -6.17 14.34
C ALA A 38 -0.16 -5.31 13.09
N LEU A 39 0.04 -3.99 13.16
CA LEU A 39 -0.17 -3.07 12.03
C LEU A 39 1.04 -2.96 11.09
N VAL A 40 2.25 -3.37 11.50
CA VAL A 40 3.44 -3.34 10.62
C VAL A 40 3.22 -4.08 9.30
N PRO A 41 2.69 -5.33 9.26
CA PRO A 41 2.38 -6.00 8.00
C PRO A 41 1.35 -5.25 7.14
N TYR A 42 0.38 -4.59 7.76
CA TYR A 42 -0.63 -3.80 7.06
C TYR A 42 0.00 -2.60 6.34
N TYR A 43 0.83 -1.83 7.03
CA TYR A 43 1.58 -0.71 6.43
C TYR A 43 2.52 -1.16 5.32
N ASN A 44 3.21 -2.28 5.50
CA ASN A 44 4.05 -2.86 4.46
C ASN A 44 3.23 -3.30 3.22
N ALA A 45 2.00 -3.77 3.41
CA ALA A 45 1.10 -4.10 2.31
C ALA A 45 0.60 -2.84 1.59
N LEU A 46 0.26 -1.78 2.33
CA LEU A 46 -0.12 -0.48 1.76
C LEU A 46 1.02 0.10 0.92
N HIS A 47 2.25 0.12 1.45
CA HIS A 47 3.42 0.64 0.74
C HIS A 47 3.69 -0.11 -0.56
N ARG A 48 3.62 -1.44 -0.52
CA ARG A 48 3.71 -2.25 -1.74
C ARG A 48 2.60 -1.92 -2.74
N GLY A 49 1.37 -1.73 -2.26
CA GLY A 49 0.23 -1.34 -3.07
C GLY A 49 0.43 0.03 -3.73
N ASP A 50 0.90 1.02 -2.98
CA ASP A 50 1.24 2.36 -3.47
C ASP A 50 2.29 2.31 -4.59
N GLU A 51 3.37 1.56 -4.39
CA GLU A 51 4.40 1.39 -5.41
C GLU A 51 3.87 0.69 -6.68
N CYS A 52 2.90 -0.22 -6.55
CA CYS A 52 2.24 -0.85 -7.69
C CYS A 52 1.33 0.14 -8.44
N VAL A 53 0.56 0.95 -7.71
CA VAL A 53 -0.26 2.00 -8.31
C VAL A 53 0.62 2.99 -9.07
N GLY A 54 1.75 3.40 -8.49
CA GLY A 54 2.74 4.23 -9.18
C GLY A 54 3.24 3.61 -10.49
N SER A 55 3.52 2.30 -10.51
CA SER A 55 3.91 1.61 -11.75
C SER A 55 2.80 1.58 -12.81
N ILE A 56 1.53 1.46 -12.40
CA ILE A 56 0.39 1.52 -13.32
C ILE A 56 0.24 2.92 -13.90
N LEU A 57 0.34 3.96 -13.07
CA LEU A 57 0.26 5.35 -13.51
C LEU A 57 1.40 5.69 -14.47
N GLN A 58 2.62 5.24 -14.18
CA GLN A 58 3.76 5.41 -15.08
C GLN A 58 3.51 4.74 -16.44
N ALA A 59 2.92 3.54 -16.46
CA ALA A 59 2.59 2.87 -17.72
C ALA A 59 1.53 3.61 -18.55
N ILE A 60 0.57 4.27 -17.90
CA ILE A 60 -0.40 5.14 -18.58
C ILE A 60 0.31 6.35 -19.20
N ASP A 61 1.20 6.98 -18.43
CA ASP A 61 1.98 8.13 -18.90
C ASP A 61 2.90 7.76 -20.07
N ASP A 62 3.62 6.63 -19.98
CA ASP A 62 4.51 6.11 -21.02
C ASP A 62 3.78 5.70 -22.31
N SER A 63 2.45 5.55 -22.23
CA SER A 63 1.59 5.22 -23.38
C SER A 63 0.97 6.43 -24.07
N ASP A 64 1.31 7.65 -23.64
CA ASP A 64 0.71 8.92 -24.10
C ASP A 64 -0.82 9.00 -23.89
N MET A 65 -1.36 8.22 -22.94
CA MET A 65 -2.80 8.11 -22.68
C MET A 65 -3.27 8.89 -21.44
N ARG A 66 -2.37 9.62 -20.77
CA ARG A 66 -2.66 10.29 -19.49
C ARG A 66 -3.91 11.15 -19.53
N ASP A 67 -4.00 12.04 -20.51
CA ASP A 67 -5.11 13.00 -20.63
C ASP A 67 -6.42 12.37 -21.11
N ASN A 68 -6.38 11.12 -21.55
CA ASN A 68 -7.54 10.37 -22.05
C ASN A 68 -7.90 9.16 -21.15
N THR A 69 -7.40 9.13 -19.91
CA THR A 69 -7.65 8.04 -18.96
C THR A 69 -8.24 8.57 -17.66
N LEU A 70 -9.45 8.13 -17.34
CA LEU A 70 -10.03 8.33 -16.01
C LEU A 70 -9.47 7.28 -15.04
N VAL A 71 -8.82 7.74 -13.97
CA VAL A 71 -8.33 6.88 -12.89
C VAL A 71 -9.27 7.00 -11.69
N ILE A 72 -9.77 5.86 -11.20
CA ILE A 72 -10.53 5.77 -9.96
C ILE A 72 -9.82 4.78 -9.04
N PHE A 73 -9.50 5.21 -7.83
CA PHE A 73 -8.91 4.37 -6.80
C PHE A 73 -9.84 4.34 -5.58
N LEU A 74 -10.23 3.14 -5.17
CA LEU A 74 -11.19 2.90 -4.10
C LEU A 74 -10.88 1.59 -3.39
N SER A 75 -11.39 1.46 -2.16
CA SER A 75 -11.44 0.20 -1.41
C SER A 75 -12.88 -0.35 -1.46
N ASP A 76 -13.03 -1.66 -1.26
CA ASP A 76 -14.33 -2.31 -1.14
C ASP A 76 -14.92 -2.20 0.27
N HIS A 77 -14.07 -2.24 1.31
CA HIS A 77 -14.45 -2.06 2.71
C HIS A 77 -13.32 -1.44 3.55
N GLY A 78 -13.60 -1.20 4.84
CA GLY A 78 -12.63 -0.70 5.84
C GLY A 78 -11.60 -1.75 6.28
N MET A 79 -10.66 -1.35 7.14
CA MET A 79 -9.66 -2.26 7.68
C MET A 79 -10.30 -3.40 8.48
N GLY A 80 -9.75 -4.60 8.43
CA GLY A 80 -10.20 -5.74 9.25
C GLY A 80 -9.78 -5.63 10.72
N ALA A 81 -10.23 -4.58 11.43
CA ALA A 81 -9.89 -4.32 12.82
C ALA A 81 -11.14 -3.98 13.65
N PRO A 82 -11.13 -4.18 14.99
CA PRO A 82 -12.25 -3.80 15.84
C PRO A 82 -12.56 -2.30 15.73
N GLY A 83 -13.80 -1.96 15.40
CA GLY A 83 -14.26 -0.57 15.31
C GLY A 83 -14.02 0.15 13.97
N ALA A 84 -13.55 -0.57 12.94
CA ALA A 84 -13.33 -0.05 11.58
C ALA A 84 -14.58 -0.08 10.69
#